data_AF-A0A7S3SR35-F1
#
_entry.id   AF-A0A7S3SR35-F1
#
_cell.length_a   1.000
_cell.length_b   1.000
_cell.length_c   1.000
_cell.angle_alpha   90.00
_cell.angle_beta   90.00
_cell.angle_gamma   90.00
#
_symmetry.space_group_name_H-M   'P 1'
#
loop_
_entity.id
_entity.type
_entity.pdbx_description
1 polymer ?
#
loop_
_entity_poly.entity_id
_entity_poly.type
_entity_poly.pdbx_seq_one_letter_code
_entity_poly.pdbx_strand_id
1 'polypeptide(L)'
;DVIFVMQRGVVVEQGPHKELIEKKGWYYALVASQGAKEEEQTNNASAASYGEAGDNATALAVVVTEAKKKDAQEVDAEAQEEKRKAEILKTYKTPMGRIMGFCRPEWIWAVPGIIGALLFGAKEPVLALVLFDALALFYNPDLERMYEDIVGELWKFILIAIACQVGGILQ
;
A
#
# COMPACT_ATOMS: atom_id res chain seq x y z
N ASP A 1 8.10 37.05 -21.03
CA ASP A 1 7.90 36.00 -20.02
C ASP A 1 8.87 36.18 -18.85
N VAL A 2 8.37 35.94 -17.64
CA VAL A 2 9.12 36.05 -16.37
C VAL A 2 8.90 34.76 -15.59
N ILE A 3 9.97 34.21 -15.04
CA ILE A 3 9.95 32.98 -14.24
C ILE A 3 10.03 33.39 -12.77
N PHE A 4 9.17 32.77 -11.94
CA PHE A 4 9.19 32.90 -10.49
C PHE A 4 9.58 31.57 -9.86
N VAL A 5 10.65 31.55 -9.09
CA VAL A 5 11.10 30.37 -8.35
C VAL A 5 10.65 30.51 -6.89
N MET A 6 9.97 29.49 -6.39
CA MET A 6 9.45 29.45 -5.03
C MET A 6 10.11 28.34 -4.22
N GLN A 7 10.41 28.64 -2.96
CA GLN A 7 10.87 27.68 -1.98
C GLN A 7 10.07 27.84 -0.70
N ARG A 8 9.46 26.76 -0.20
CA ARG A 8 8.65 26.74 1.03
C ARG A 8 7.58 27.85 1.09
N GLY A 9 6.95 28.13 -0.06
CA GLY A 9 5.85 29.10 -0.17
C GLY A 9 6.27 30.56 -0.28
N VAL A 10 7.57 30.86 -0.45
CA VAL A 10 8.09 32.22 -0.65
C VAL A 10 8.82 32.31 -1.99
N VAL A 11 8.67 33.43 -2.69
CA VAL A 11 9.40 33.72 -3.94
C VAL A 11 10.86 34.03 -3.60
N VAL A 12 11.78 33.19 -4.09
CA VAL A 12 13.22 33.32 -3.84
C VAL A 12 13.98 33.93 -5.02
N GLU A 13 13.51 33.73 -6.25
CA GLU A 13 14.11 34.31 -7.45
C GLU A 13 13.03 34.69 -8.47
N GLN A 14 13.25 35.79 -9.19
CA GLN A 14 12.40 36.20 -10.30
C GLN A 14 13.23 36.82 -11.43
N GLY A 15 12.84 36.55 -12.68
CA GLY A 15 13.49 37.14 -13.84
C GLY A 15 13.27 36.35 -15.13
N PRO A 16 13.80 36.84 -16.26
CA PRO A 16 13.81 36.09 -17.50
C PRO A 16 14.83 34.93 -17.42
N HIS A 17 14.61 33.90 -18.24
CA HIS A 17 15.42 32.67 -18.26
C HIS A 17 16.94 32.93 -18.33
N LYS A 18 17.38 33.80 -19.25
CA LYS A 18 18.81 34.10 -19.45
C LYS A 18 19.48 34.65 -18.19
N GLU A 19 18.82 35.59 -17.52
CA GLU A 19 19.35 36.19 -16.29
C GLU A 19 19.42 35.17 -15.14
N LEU A 20 18.41 34.30 -15.02
CA LEU A 20 18.38 33.30 -13.94
C LEU A 20 19.42 32.18 -14.14
N ILE A 21 19.72 31.83 -15.40
CA ILE A 21 20.81 30.92 -15.73
C ILE A 21 22.18 31.54 -15.42
N GLU A 22 22.38 32.82 -15.76
CA GLU A 22 23.64 33.52 -15.49
C GLU A 22 23.89 33.74 -13.99
N LYS A 23 22.82 34.00 -13.23
CA LYS A 23 22.87 34.15 -11.76
C LYS A 23 23.28 32.87 -11.02
N LYS A 24 23.26 31.70 -11.68
CA LYS A 24 23.64 30.38 -11.12
C LYS A 24 22.97 30.08 -9.76
N GLY A 25 21.71 30.50 -9.61
CA GLY A 25 20.91 30.35 -8.40
C GLY A 25 20.06 29.09 -8.36
N TRP A 26 18.93 29.14 -7.64
CA TRP A 26 17.98 28.03 -7.47
C TRP A 26 17.41 27.53 -8.80
N TYR A 27 17.05 28.45 -9.71
CA TYR A 27 16.56 28.09 -11.04
C TYR A 27 17.60 27.29 -11.83
N TYR A 28 18.85 27.74 -11.82
CA TYR A 28 19.95 27.10 -12.55
C TYR A 28 20.20 25.67 -12.04
N ALA A 29 20.20 25.47 -10.71
CA ALA A 29 20.37 24.16 -10.12
C ALA A 29 19.27 23.16 -10.55
N LEU A 30 18.01 23.61 -10.62
CA LEU A 30 16.89 22.80 -11.10
C LEU A 30 17.06 22.41 -12.58
N VAL A 31 17.48 23.33 -13.43
CA VAL A 31 17.70 23.06 -14.87
C VAL A 31 18.89 22.12 -15.08
N ALA A 32 19.99 22.32 -14.36
CA ALA A 32 21.16 21.44 -14.42
C ALA A 32 20.83 20.01 -13.97
N SER A 33 19.98 19.86 -12.95
CA SER A 33 19.54 18.54 -12.46
C SER A 33 18.63 17.79 -13.44
N GLN A 34 17.92 18.50 -14.32
CA GLN A 34 17.07 17.88 -15.34
C GLN A 34 17.92 17.37 -16.52
N GLY A 35 18.94 18.12 -16.94
CA GLY A 35 19.88 17.64 -17.97
C GLY A 35 20.64 16.38 -17.54
N ALA A 36 21.03 16.29 -16.26
CA ALA A 36 21.71 15.11 -15.73
C ALA A 36 20.82 13.84 -15.68
N LYS A 37 19.49 13.99 -15.56
CA LYS A 37 18.54 12.87 -15.56
C LYS A 37 18.25 12.32 -16.96
N GLU A 38 18.37 13.16 -17.99
CA GLU A 38 18.22 12.70 -19.38
C GLU A 38 19.44 11.86 -19.82
N GLU A 39 20.64 12.15 -19.30
CA GLU A 39 21.87 11.41 -19.62
C GLU A 39 22.01 10.04 -18.90
N GLU A 40 21.28 9.79 -17.81
CA GLU A 40 21.26 8.47 -17.13
C GLU A 40 20.43 7.41 -17.89
N GLN A 41 19.60 7.81 -18.85
CA GLN A 41 18.82 6.87 -19.68
C GLN A 41 19.49 6.52 -21.02
N THR A 42 20.58 7.18 -21.38
CA THR A 42 21.24 7.00 -22.69
C THR A 42 22.75 6.85 -22.57
N ASN A 43 23.24 5.87 -21.82
CA ASN A 43 24.65 5.47 -21.90
C ASN A 43 24.80 3.94 -21.86
N ASN A 44 24.26 3.29 -22.89
CA ASN A 44 25.01 2.25 -23.59
C ASN A 44 25.82 2.94 -24.69
N ALA A 45 27.14 2.71 -24.70
CA ALA A 45 28.15 3.13 -25.69
C ALA A 45 28.84 4.51 -25.51
N SER A 46 29.97 4.46 -24.79
CA SER A 46 31.30 4.91 -25.21
C SER A 46 31.56 6.35 -25.71
N ALA A 47 32.37 7.05 -24.89
CA ALA A 47 33.64 7.72 -25.22
C ALA A 47 33.68 9.14 -25.86
N ALA A 48 34.48 9.98 -25.18
CA ALA A 48 35.32 11.10 -25.65
C ALA A 48 34.60 12.38 -26.14
N SER A 49 34.61 13.50 -25.40
CA SER A 49 35.70 14.47 -25.10
C SER A 49 35.64 15.73 -25.96
N TYR A 50 35.71 16.91 -25.35
CA TYR A 50 36.43 18.17 -25.69
C TYR A 50 35.95 19.22 -24.64
N GLY A 51 36.70 19.59 -23.60
CA GLY A 51 37.72 20.67 -23.53
C GLY A 51 37.05 22.06 -23.37
N GLU A 52 37.43 23.03 -22.52
CA GLU A 52 38.62 23.27 -21.69
C GLU A 52 38.40 24.50 -20.75
N ALA A 53 39.12 24.52 -19.64
CA ALA A 53 39.71 25.63 -18.86
C ALA A 53 38.92 26.88 -18.40
N GLY A 54 39.01 27.16 -17.08
CA GLY A 54 38.72 28.45 -16.47
C GLY A 54 38.90 28.41 -14.94
N ASP A 55 40.11 28.73 -14.49
CA ASP A 55 40.55 28.81 -13.09
C ASP A 55 39.59 29.53 -12.15
N ASN A 56 39.32 28.96 -10.98
CA ASN A 56 39.16 29.62 -9.67
C ASN A 56 38.71 28.58 -8.62
N ALA A 57 39.64 27.71 -8.22
CA ALA A 57 39.40 26.53 -7.38
C ALA A 57 39.25 26.82 -5.86
N THR A 58 39.23 28.08 -5.42
CA THR A 58 39.39 28.38 -3.98
C THR A 58 38.12 28.91 -3.28
N ALA A 59 37.12 29.39 -4.03
CA ALA A 59 35.83 29.81 -3.44
C ALA A 59 34.76 28.70 -3.47
N LEU A 60 34.90 27.73 -4.38
CA LEU A 60 33.95 26.63 -4.58
C LEU A 60 34.02 25.57 -3.46
N ALA A 61 35.12 25.48 -2.71
CA ALA A 61 35.25 24.51 -1.61
C ALA A 61 34.50 24.94 -0.33
N VAL A 62 34.34 26.26 -0.12
CA VAL A 62 33.76 26.80 1.13
C VAL A 62 32.24 26.93 1.04
N VAL A 63 31.69 27.26 -0.14
CA VAL A 63 30.23 27.39 -0.31
C VAL A 63 29.57 26.02 -0.53
N VAL A 64 30.29 25.06 -1.13
CA VAL A 64 29.80 23.67 -1.29
C VAL A 64 29.77 22.92 0.05
N THR A 65 30.53 23.33 1.07
CA THR A 65 30.51 22.65 2.39
C THR A 65 29.37 23.09 3.29
N GLU A 66 28.83 24.31 3.13
CA GLU A 66 27.66 24.77 3.91
C GLU A 66 26.32 24.48 3.24
N ALA A 67 26.24 24.54 1.90
CA ALA A 67 25.01 24.20 1.17
C ALA A 67 24.74 22.69 1.09
N LYS A 68 25.79 21.84 1.00
CA LYS A 68 25.61 20.38 1.13
C LYS A 68 25.14 19.96 2.51
N LYS A 69 25.38 20.77 3.55
CA LYS A 69 25.03 20.37 4.93
C LYS A 69 23.54 20.44 5.21
N LYS A 70 22.72 21.17 4.45
CA LYS A 70 21.27 21.29 4.73
C LYS A 70 20.41 20.43 3.80
N ASP A 71 20.73 20.32 2.52
CA ASP A 71 19.93 19.48 1.59
C ASP A 71 20.35 18.00 1.57
N ALA A 72 21.63 17.67 1.83
CA ALA A 72 22.01 16.26 2.06
C ALA A 72 21.53 15.75 3.43
N GLN A 73 21.14 16.65 4.33
CA GLN A 73 20.64 16.32 5.66
C GLN A 73 19.13 16.02 5.67
N GLU A 74 18.34 16.56 4.73
CA GLU A 74 16.90 16.23 4.62
C GLU A 74 16.66 14.93 3.83
N VAL A 75 17.39 14.68 2.74
CA VAL A 75 17.26 13.43 1.95
C VAL A 75 17.83 12.20 2.69
N ASP A 76 18.89 12.37 3.48
CA ASP A 76 19.41 11.29 4.34
C ASP A 76 18.55 11.09 5.59
N ALA A 77 17.89 12.15 6.09
CA ALA A 77 16.97 12.05 7.24
C ALA A 77 15.67 11.30 6.88
N GLU A 78 15.09 11.53 5.70
CA GLU A 78 13.89 10.78 5.26
C GLU A 78 14.22 9.29 5.02
N ALA A 79 15.35 9.00 4.38
CA ALA A 79 15.81 7.63 4.15
C ALA A 79 16.21 6.91 5.46
N GLN A 80 16.83 7.63 6.40
CA GLN A 80 17.10 7.10 7.75
C GLN A 80 15.82 6.92 8.56
N GLU A 81 14.83 7.80 8.42
CA GLU A 81 13.57 7.69 9.14
C GLU A 81 12.73 6.53 8.62
N GLU A 82 12.76 6.27 7.31
CA GLU A 82 12.11 5.10 6.71
C GLU A 82 12.80 3.79 7.13
N LYS A 83 14.13 3.75 7.15
CA LYS A 83 14.90 2.62 7.69
C LYS A 83 14.62 2.41 9.18
N ARG A 84 14.56 3.49 9.97
CA ARG A 84 14.22 3.45 11.40
C ARG A 84 12.78 3.00 11.62
N LYS A 85 11.82 3.43 10.79
CA LYS A 85 10.41 2.97 10.83
C LYS A 85 10.31 1.49 10.47
N ALA A 86 11.05 1.02 9.47
CA ALA A 86 11.11 -0.39 9.08
C ALA A 86 11.77 -1.26 10.17
N GLU A 87 12.79 -0.74 10.85
CA GLU A 87 13.46 -1.40 11.97
C GLU A 87 12.59 -1.43 13.24
N ILE A 88 11.86 -0.34 13.52
CA ILE A 88 10.84 -0.27 14.56
C ILE A 88 9.69 -1.25 14.25
N LEU A 89 9.25 -1.39 12.99
CA LEU A 89 8.21 -2.36 12.61
C LEU A 89 8.66 -3.81 12.82
N LYS A 90 9.94 -4.13 12.56
CA LYS A 90 10.50 -5.46 12.81
C LYS A 90 10.67 -5.77 14.31
N THR A 91 10.99 -4.76 15.10
CA THR A 91 11.25 -4.91 16.55
C THR A 91 9.97 -4.85 17.37
N TYR A 92 8.99 -4.06 16.94
CA TYR A 92 7.72 -3.86 17.62
C TYR A 92 6.67 -4.84 17.08
N LYS A 93 6.70 -6.06 17.60
CA LYS A 93 5.61 -7.01 17.40
C LYS A 93 4.39 -6.53 18.17
N THR A 94 3.56 -5.69 17.54
CA THR A 94 2.34 -5.18 18.17
C THR A 94 1.43 -6.37 18.49
N PRO A 95 1.04 -6.58 19.76
CA PRO A 95 0.12 -7.67 20.08
C PRO A 95 -1.23 -7.41 19.42
N MET A 96 -1.80 -8.43 18.78
CA MET A 96 -3.04 -8.32 18.01
C MET A 96 -4.21 -7.74 18.83
N GLY A 97 -4.21 -7.95 20.14
CA GLY A 97 -5.20 -7.38 21.07
C GLY A 97 -5.13 -5.85 21.23
N ARG A 98 -3.96 -5.23 21.03
CA ARG A 98 -3.83 -3.76 21.05
C ARG A 98 -4.48 -3.14 19.82
N ILE A 99 -4.38 -3.82 18.68
CA ILE A 99 -5.01 -3.43 17.41
C ILE A 99 -6.54 -3.52 17.55
N MET A 100 -7.04 -4.63 18.11
CA MET A 100 -8.46 -4.80 18.37
C MET A 100 -9.02 -3.79 19.39
N GLY A 101 -8.17 -3.30 20.30
CA GLY A 101 -8.50 -2.20 21.21
C GLY A 101 -8.82 -0.87 20.52
N PHE A 102 -8.27 -0.61 19.32
CA PHE A 102 -8.62 0.57 18.52
C PHE A 102 -9.97 0.45 17.81
N CYS A 103 -10.47 -0.78 17.60
CA CYS A 103 -11.81 -1.04 17.04
C CYS A 103 -12.94 -0.96 18.09
N ARG A 104 -12.63 -0.62 19.34
CA ARG A 104 -13.61 -0.45 20.42
C ARG A 104 -14.77 0.52 20.14
N PRO A 105 -14.62 1.68 19.46
CA PRO A 105 -15.75 2.59 19.26
C PRO A 105 -16.83 2.04 18.31
N GLU A 106 -16.52 1.03 17.49
CA GLU A 106 -17.42 0.48 16.46
C GLU A 106 -17.77 -0.99 16.71
N TRP A 107 -17.46 -1.53 17.89
CA TRP A 107 -17.63 -2.96 18.20
C TRP A 107 -19.06 -3.46 17.98
N ILE A 108 -20.06 -2.60 18.16
CA ILE A 108 -21.49 -2.91 17.96
C ILE A 108 -21.76 -3.28 16.50
N TRP A 109 -21.07 -2.64 15.55
CA TRP A 109 -21.18 -2.95 14.13
C TRP A 109 -20.37 -4.19 13.73
N ALA A 110 -19.38 -4.58 14.54
CA ALA A 110 -18.64 -5.83 14.33
C ALA A 110 -19.46 -7.08 14.72
N VAL A 111 -20.39 -6.95 15.68
CA VAL A 111 -21.25 -8.07 16.16
C VAL A 111 -22.02 -8.78 15.03
N PRO A 112 -22.79 -8.09 14.16
CA PRO A 112 -23.50 -8.75 13.07
C PRO A 112 -22.56 -9.46 12.09
N GLY A 113 -21.39 -8.89 11.81
CA GLY A 113 -20.38 -9.52 10.95
C GLY A 113 -19.78 -10.79 11.55
N ILE A 114 -19.58 -10.84 12.87
CA ILE A 114 -19.13 -12.07 13.56
C ILE A 114 -20.20 -13.16 13.51
N ILE A 115 -21.46 -12.80 13.69
CA ILE A 115 -22.59 -13.74 13.58
C ILE A 115 -22.68 -14.28 12.14
N GLY A 116 -22.56 -13.40 11.14
CA GLY A 116 -22.52 -13.78 9.72
C GLY A 116 -21.36 -14.74 9.42
N ALA A 117 -20.15 -14.41 9.87
CA ALA A 117 -18.96 -15.23 9.68
C ALA A 117 -19.07 -16.63 10.34
N LEU A 118 -19.68 -16.72 11.52
CA LEU A 118 -19.94 -18.00 12.19
C LEU A 118 -20.90 -18.88 11.40
N LEU A 119 -22.01 -18.30 10.92
CA LEU A 119 -22.98 -19.03 10.10
C LEU A 119 -22.39 -19.47 8.77
N PHE A 120 -21.60 -18.60 8.13
CA PHE A 120 -20.91 -18.92 6.88
C PHE A 120 -19.88 -20.03 7.06
N GLY A 121 -19.08 -19.99 8.14
CA GLY A 121 -18.10 -21.04 8.45
C GLY A 121 -18.74 -22.38 8.82
N ALA A 122 -19.91 -22.37 9.48
CA ALA A 122 -20.63 -23.59 9.88
C ALA A 122 -21.35 -24.28 8.71
N LYS A 123 -21.53 -23.62 7.57
CA LYS A 123 -22.17 -24.19 6.37
C LYS A 123 -21.43 -25.42 5.84
N GLU A 124 -20.11 -25.36 5.76
CA GLU A 124 -19.27 -26.43 5.19
C GLU A 124 -19.37 -27.76 5.97
N PRO A 125 -19.26 -27.79 7.32
CA PRO A 125 -19.47 -29.04 8.06
C PRO A 125 -20.92 -29.54 8.02
N VAL A 126 -21.91 -28.65 7.97
CA VAL A 126 -23.32 -29.06 7.84
C VAL A 126 -23.55 -29.79 6.51
N LEU A 127 -22.97 -29.30 5.41
CA LEU A 127 -23.05 -29.97 4.10
C LEU A 127 -22.48 -31.40 4.15
N ALA A 128 -21.37 -31.60 4.85
CA ALA A 128 -20.77 -32.92 5.00
C ALA A 128 -21.68 -33.91 5.75
N LEU A 129 -22.36 -33.46 6.80
CA LEU A 129 -23.31 -34.29 7.56
C LEU A 129 -24.55 -34.64 6.73
N VAL A 130 -25.07 -33.67 5.98
CA VAL A 130 -26.22 -33.90 5.08
C VAL A 130 -25.90 -34.97 4.03
N LEU A 131 -24.70 -34.89 3.44
CA LEU A 131 -24.27 -35.89 2.46
C LEU A 131 -24.15 -37.29 3.10
N PHE A 132 -23.66 -37.36 4.34
CA PHE A 132 -23.57 -38.62 5.07
C PHE A 132 -24.95 -39.23 5.37
N ASP A 133 -25.90 -38.41 5.84
CA ASP A 133 -27.27 -38.88 6.13
C ASP A 133 -28.00 -39.32 4.85
N ALA A 134 -27.80 -38.61 3.74
CA ALA A 134 -28.33 -39.03 2.44
C ALA A 134 -27.79 -40.41 2.04
N LEU A 135 -26.49 -40.66 2.22
CA LEU A 135 -25.86 -41.97 1.97
C LEU A 135 -26.39 -43.07 2.88
N ALA A 136 -26.66 -42.76 4.16
CA ALA A 136 -27.22 -43.72 5.11
C ALA A 136 -28.66 -44.11 4.74
N LEU A 137 -29.45 -43.15 4.25
CA LEU A 137 -30.84 -43.40 3.85
C LEU A 137 -30.95 -44.27 2.59
N PHE A 138 -29.97 -44.18 1.68
CA PHE A 138 -29.86 -45.08 0.52
C PHE A 138 -29.58 -46.55 0.87
N TYR A 139 -29.23 -46.84 2.12
CA TYR A 139 -29.02 -48.22 2.59
C TYR A 139 -30.32 -48.94 3.00
N ASN A 140 -31.46 -48.24 3.01
CA ASN A 140 -32.76 -48.85 3.28
C ASN A 140 -33.28 -49.66 2.07
N PRO A 141 -33.75 -50.91 2.27
CA PRO A 141 -34.17 -51.78 1.17
C PRO A 141 -35.54 -51.43 0.55
N ASP A 142 -36.36 -50.60 1.21
CA ASP A 142 -37.69 -50.19 0.74
C ASP A 142 -37.62 -48.89 -0.08
N LEU A 143 -37.69 -48.98 -1.42
CA LEU A 143 -37.56 -47.84 -2.36
C LEU A 143 -38.66 -46.78 -2.24
N GLU A 144 -39.93 -47.18 -2.01
CA GLU A 144 -41.04 -46.23 -1.89
C GLU A 144 -40.97 -45.39 -0.61
N ARG A 145 -40.62 -46.01 0.53
CA ARG A 145 -40.45 -45.30 1.81
C ARG A 145 -39.20 -44.43 1.82
N MET A 146 -38.13 -44.89 1.18
CA MET A 146 -36.88 -44.13 1.04
C MET A 146 -37.12 -42.78 0.32
N TYR A 147 -37.96 -42.74 -0.72
CA TYR A 147 -38.23 -41.49 -1.44
C TYR A 147 -38.99 -40.47 -0.58
N GLU A 148 -40.00 -40.92 0.18
CA GLU A 148 -40.76 -40.04 1.08
C GLU A 148 -39.87 -39.47 2.20
N ASP A 149 -39.01 -40.31 2.79
CA ASP A 149 -38.07 -39.89 3.84
C ASP A 149 -37.00 -38.92 3.30
N ILE A 150 -36.46 -39.18 2.09
CA ILE A 150 -35.50 -38.27 1.43
C ILE A 150 -36.14 -36.91 1.17
N VAL A 151 -37.36 -36.87 0.63
CA VAL A 151 -38.05 -35.60 0.32
C VAL A 151 -38.37 -34.84 1.60
N GLY A 152 -38.77 -35.52 2.67
CA GLY A 152 -39.02 -34.92 3.99
C GLY A 152 -37.77 -34.29 4.61
N GLU A 153 -36.63 -34.97 4.54
CA GLU A 153 -35.35 -34.44 5.03
C GLU A 153 -34.81 -33.30 4.13
N LEU A 154 -34.97 -33.41 2.81
CA LEU A 154 -34.54 -32.39 1.85
C LEU A 154 -35.20 -31.04 2.11
N TRP A 155 -36.49 -31.00 2.47
CA TRP A 155 -37.18 -29.74 2.78
C TRP A 155 -36.63 -29.05 4.04
N LYS A 156 -36.24 -29.82 5.07
CA LYS A 156 -35.59 -29.25 6.27
C LYS A 156 -34.23 -28.66 5.91
N PHE A 157 -33.49 -29.31 5.00
CA PHE A 157 -32.19 -28.81 4.54
C PHE A 157 -32.30 -27.57 3.65
N ILE A 158 -33.29 -27.50 2.76
CA ILE A 158 -33.55 -26.30 1.94
C ILE A 158 -33.86 -25.10 2.84
N LEU A 159 -34.64 -25.28 3.92
CA LEU A 159 -34.90 -24.22 4.90
C LEU A 159 -33.63 -23.73 5.61
N ILE A 160 -32.75 -24.66 6.04
CA ILE A 160 -31.47 -24.32 6.68
C ILE A 160 -30.53 -23.61 5.68
N ALA A 161 -30.52 -24.04 4.41
CA ALA A 161 -29.70 -23.41 3.36
C ALA A 161 -30.15 -21.97 3.06
N ILE A 162 -31.46 -21.73 2.99
CA ILE A 162 -32.03 -20.39 2.80
C ILE A 162 -31.69 -19.50 4.00
N ALA A 163 -31.85 -20.01 5.23
CA ALA A 163 -31.48 -19.28 6.45
C ALA A 163 -29.99 -18.89 6.48
N CYS A 164 -29.10 -19.79 6.05
CA CYS A 164 -27.66 -19.51 5.93
C CYS A 164 -27.36 -18.49 4.82
N GLN A 165 -28.06 -18.54 3.69
CA GLN A 165 -27.85 -17.62 2.57
C GLN A 165 -28.26 -16.18 2.91
N VAL A 166 -29.33 -16.01 3.70
CA VAL A 166 -29.71 -14.70 4.25
C VAL A 166 -28.63 -14.15 5.18
N GLY A 167 -27.99 -15.03 5.97
CA GLY A 167 -26.82 -14.66 6.78
C GLY A 167 -25.62 -14.21 5.94
N GLY A 168 -25.38 -14.85 4.78
CA GLY A 168 -24.31 -14.48 3.85
C GLY A 168 -24.53 -13.16 3.10
N ILE A 169 -25.78 -12.70 2.97
CA ILE A 169 -26.10 -11.38 2.39
C ILE A 169 -25.85 -10.25 3.40
N LEU A 170 -25.81 -10.59 4.70
CA LEU A 170 -25.63 -9.64 5.80
C LEU A 170 -24.16 -9.40 6.17
N GLN A 171 -23.23 -10.22 5.66
CA GLN A 171 -21.78 -10.12 5.88
C GLN A 171 -21.12 -9.24 4.81
#